data_AF-A0A2D6NGK0-F1
#
_entry.id   AF-A0A2D6NGK0-F1
#
_cell.length_a   1.000
_cell.length_b   1.000
_cell.length_c   1.000
_cell.angle_alpha   90.00
_cell.angle_beta   90.00
_cell.angle_gamma   90.00
#
_symmetry.space_group_name_H-M   'P 1'
#
loop_
_entity.id
_entity.type
_entity.pdbx_description
1 polymer ?
#
loop_
_entity_poly.entity_id
_entity_poly.type
_entity_poly.pdbx_seq_one_letter_code
_entity_poly.pdbx_strand_id
1 'polypeptide(L)'
;MRRKYSQVRDLENGKEGVRDFYNSAINYFSKEFKISKKDFPKLRFVSGEHMAYDQVDNVIKVGDEEFISDMGDSIGEELGHYVRAKLKGRVGKEVEEKEAHSDEFYGFLGSKALYRASEEKQKGEFFSDGERTFEANYEGKTYPEMRKEILKRAKEKGFPKLRKRYNGAEKAGDEAEMKKIYQEAEKAGYGEHVKNLIHVRPYHFASDTDLGKVEDLKRLYSLSDKSVRRRFFRESKLYDVDKGIKKETRKKKGLEGKLAILFFSSLFLSFLFSRNKITGNVIGNNGFFSNPISLIFLGLALCLGGFLTYRLITKK
;
A
#
# COMPACT_ATOMS: atom_id res chain seq x y z
N MET A 1 3.16 -27.69 -30.61
CA MET A 1 2.31 -27.83 -29.39
C MET A 1 2.17 -29.32 -29.01
N ARG A 2 3.27 -30.01 -28.66
CA ARG A 2 3.30 -31.46 -28.33
C ARG A 2 4.46 -31.82 -27.37
N ARG A 3 4.50 -31.20 -26.19
CA ARG A 3 5.32 -31.64 -25.05
C ARG A 3 4.59 -31.24 -23.76
N LYS A 4 3.53 -31.95 -23.36
CA LYS A 4 2.80 -31.66 -22.10
C LYS A 4 2.54 -32.88 -21.21
N TYR A 5 3.09 -34.07 -21.50
CA TYR A 5 2.73 -35.30 -20.75
C TYR A 5 3.87 -36.27 -20.38
N SER A 6 5.14 -35.97 -20.67
CA SER A 6 6.26 -36.81 -20.19
C SER A 6 6.67 -36.55 -18.74
N GLN A 7 6.10 -35.53 -18.09
CA GLN A 7 6.47 -35.11 -16.72
C GLN A 7 5.65 -35.80 -15.61
N VAL A 8 4.75 -36.75 -15.90
CA VAL A 8 3.90 -37.33 -14.82
C VAL A 8 4.70 -38.10 -13.75
N ARG A 9 5.86 -38.68 -14.12
CA ARG A 9 6.82 -39.26 -13.15
C ARG A 9 7.72 -38.22 -12.48
N ASP A 10 8.01 -37.11 -13.16
CA ASP A 10 8.73 -35.95 -12.58
C ASP A 10 7.83 -35.12 -11.66
N LEU A 11 6.51 -35.21 -11.82
CA LEU A 11 5.52 -34.46 -11.05
C LEU A 11 5.38 -35.00 -9.62
N GLU A 12 5.51 -36.31 -9.37
CA GLU A 12 5.45 -36.83 -7.98
C GLU A 12 6.71 -36.45 -7.20
N ASN A 13 7.90 -36.71 -7.75
CA ASN A 13 9.16 -36.30 -7.14
C ASN A 13 9.26 -34.77 -7.02
N GLY A 14 8.78 -34.04 -8.02
CA GLY A 14 8.73 -32.58 -7.97
C GLY A 14 7.72 -32.06 -6.94
N LYS A 15 6.57 -32.71 -6.74
CA LYS A 15 5.62 -32.36 -5.66
C LYS A 15 6.23 -32.54 -4.28
N GLU A 16 7.03 -33.59 -4.08
CA GLU A 16 7.75 -33.80 -2.83
C GLU A 16 8.81 -32.71 -2.61
N GLY A 17 9.63 -32.42 -3.62
CA GLY A 17 10.60 -31.32 -3.56
C GLY A 17 9.96 -29.97 -3.27
N VAL A 18 8.81 -29.66 -3.90
CA VAL A 18 8.03 -28.44 -3.62
C VAL A 18 7.52 -28.42 -2.19
N ARG A 19 7.03 -29.53 -1.65
CA ARG A 19 6.58 -29.61 -0.25
C ARG A 19 7.73 -29.41 0.73
N ASP A 20 8.89 -29.99 0.47
CA ASP A 20 10.07 -29.85 1.33
C ASP A 20 10.57 -28.41 1.34
N PHE A 21 10.66 -27.80 0.16
CA PHE A 21 11.00 -26.39 0.04
C PHE A 21 9.97 -25.50 0.73
N TYR A 22 8.67 -25.77 0.56
CA TYR A 22 7.60 -25.06 1.25
C TYR A 22 7.71 -25.17 2.78
N ASN A 23 8.02 -26.35 3.31
CA ASN A 23 8.25 -26.54 4.75
C ASN A 23 9.46 -25.73 5.24
N SER A 24 10.53 -25.66 4.45
CA SER A 24 11.67 -24.78 4.72
C SER A 24 11.26 -23.30 4.75
N ALA A 25 10.45 -22.87 3.78
CA ALA A 25 9.89 -21.52 3.74
C ALA A 25 9.02 -21.23 4.98
N ILE A 26 8.11 -22.12 5.37
CA ILE A 26 7.33 -22.00 6.61
C ILE A 26 8.26 -21.85 7.82
N ASN A 27 9.35 -22.61 7.90
CA ASN A 27 10.28 -22.50 9.02
C ASN A 27 10.87 -21.10 9.13
N TYR A 28 11.29 -20.53 8.00
CA TYR A 28 11.78 -19.15 7.93
C TYR A 28 10.70 -18.14 8.34
N PHE A 29 9.55 -18.12 7.66
CA PHE A 29 8.49 -17.14 7.93
C PHE A 29 7.91 -17.29 9.35
N SER A 30 7.78 -18.51 9.86
CA SER A 30 7.31 -18.78 11.23
C SER A 30 8.23 -18.13 12.26
N LYS A 31 9.55 -18.29 12.10
CA LYS A 31 10.56 -17.70 12.97
C LYS A 31 10.57 -16.18 12.85
N GLU A 32 10.64 -15.66 11.62
CA GLU A 32 10.77 -14.23 11.33
C GLU A 32 9.56 -13.43 11.84
N PHE A 33 8.36 -13.93 11.57
CA PHE A 33 7.11 -13.22 11.92
C PHE A 33 6.52 -13.64 13.26
N LYS A 34 7.14 -14.61 13.94
CA LYS A 34 6.65 -15.21 15.20
C LYS A 34 5.20 -15.70 15.05
N ILE A 35 4.93 -16.47 13.99
CA ILE A 35 3.64 -17.09 13.67
C ILE A 35 3.80 -18.62 13.85
N SER A 36 2.82 -19.29 14.45
CA SER A 36 2.90 -20.75 14.64
C SER A 36 2.88 -21.46 13.29
N LYS A 37 3.76 -22.46 13.07
CA LYS A 37 3.82 -23.24 11.82
C LYS A 37 2.48 -23.86 11.43
N LYS A 38 1.69 -24.28 12.44
CA LYS A 38 0.36 -24.89 12.22
C LYS A 38 -0.69 -23.93 11.63
N ASP A 39 -0.43 -22.63 11.71
CA ASP A 39 -1.36 -21.60 11.22
C ASP A 39 -1.14 -21.30 9.73
N PHE A 40 0.02 -21.69 9.18
CA PHE A 40 0.37 -21.45 7.78
C PHE A 40 -0.55 -22.24 6.84
N PRO A 41 -0.76 -21.73 5.60
CA PRO A 41 -1.64 -22.38 4.66
C PRO A 41 -1.14 -23.77 4.29
N LYS A 42 -2.05 -24.64 3.86
CA LYS A 42 -1.66 -25.93 3.29
C LYS A 42 -1.46 -25.79 1.78
N LEU A 43 -0.53 -26.56 1.22
CA LEU A 43 -0.44 -26.69 -0.24
C LEU A 43 -1.57 -27.57 -0.77
N ARG A 44 -2.27 -27.09 -1.80
CA ARG A 44 -3.27 -27.86 -2.56
C ARG A 44 -2.86 -27.85 -4.03
N PHE A 45 -2.39 -29.00 -4.53
CA PHE A 45 -2.03 -29.14 -5.94
C PHE A 45 -3.29 -29.25 -6.79
N VAL A 46 -3.43 -28.38 -7.78
CA VAL A 46 -4.59 -28.25 -8.67
C VAL A 46 -4.11 -28.19 -10.12
N SER A 47 -4.93 -28.64 -11.08
CA SER A 47 -4.57 -28.65 -12.51
C SER A 47 -5.22 -27.48 -13.22
N GLY A 48 -4.47 -26.81 -14.10
CA GLY A 48 -4.94 -25.72 -14.95
C GLY A 48 -5.14 -24.38 -14.22
N GLU A 49 -4.61 -24.23 -13.01
CA GLU A 49 -4.62 -22.96 -12.26
C GLU A 49 -3.19 -22.45 -12.06
N HIS A 50 -3.04 -21.14 -11.84
CA HIS A 50 -1.78 -20.52 -11.38
C HIS A 50 -1.63 -20.67 -9.85
N MET A 51 -0.42 -20.51 -9.33
CA MET A 51 -0.23 -20.40 -7.89
C MET A 51 -1.01 -19.21 -7.34
N ALA A 52 -1.74 -19.43 -6.26
CA ALA A 52 -2.51 -18.39 -5.60
C ALA A 52 -2.82 -18.78 -4.15
N TYR A 53 -2.70 -17.80 -3.24
CA TYR A 53 -3.16 -17.91 -1.88
C TYR A 53 -4.66 -17.64 -1.79
N ASP A 54 -5.41 -18.69 -1.46
CA ASP A 54 -6.80 -18.60 -1.09
C ASP A 54 -6.91 -18.22 0.39
N GLN A 55 -7.16 -16.93 0.65
CA GLN A 55 -7.26 -16.39 2.01
C GLN A 55 -8.47 -16.94 2.78
N VAL A 56 -9.54 -17.36 2.09
CA VAL A 56 -10.76 -17.86 2.71
C VAL A 56 -10.53 -19.28 3.23
N ASP A 57 -10.01 -20.15 2.37
CA ASP A 57 -9.70 -21.55 2.71
C ASP A 57 -8.37 -21.72 3.46
N ASN A 58 -7.55 -20.67 3.53
CA ASN A 58 -6.17 -20.70 4.02
C ASN A 58 -5.35 -21.81 3.35
N VAL A 59 -5.33 -21.81 2.02
CA VAL A 59 -4.54 -22.75 1.21
C VAL A 59 -3.77 -22.00 0.14
N ILE A 60 -2.59 -22.52 -0.21
CA ILE A 60 -1.88 -22.10 -1.42
C ILE A 60 -2.17 -23.15 -2.47
N LYS A 61 -2.88 -22.74 -3.52
CA LYS A 61 -3.11 -23.57 -4.69
C LYS A 61 -1.83 -23.61 -5.50
N VAL A 62 -1.40 -24.80 -5.92
CA VAL A 62 -0.18 -24.98 -6.71
C VAL A 62 -0.58 -25.59 -8.05
N GLY A 63 -0.44 -24.78 -9.09
CA GLY A 63 -0.69 -25.14 -10.48
C GLY A 63 0.30 -26.14 -11.06
N ASP A 64 -0.10 -26.79 -12.15
CA ASP A 64 0.79 -27.57 -13.02
C ASP A 64 1.51 -26.71 -14.07
N GLU A 65 1.09 -25.47 -14.30
CA GLU A 65 1.71 -24.57 -15.29
C GLU A 65 3.02 -23.91 -14.81
N GLU A 66 3.21 -23.81 -13.50
CA GLU A 66 4.37 -23.14 -12.87
C GLU A 66 5.38 -24.13 -12.28
N PHE A 67 5.33 -25.39 -12.72
CA PHE A 67 6.14 -26.44 -12.12
C PHE A 67 7.63 -26.23 -12.45
N ILE A 68 8.31 -25.56 -11.49
CA ILE A 68 9.73 -25.57 -11.13
C ILE A 68 10.51 -24.27 -11.37
N SER A 69 10.40 -23.56 -12.50
CA SER A 69 11.33 -22.43 -12.79
C SER A 69 11.24 -21.25 -11.81
N ASP A 70 10.04 -20.93 -11.32
CA ASP A 70 9.80 -19.73 -10.50
C ASP A 70 9.06 -20.06 -9.19
N MET A 71 9.19 -21.31 -8.75
CA MET A 71 8.46 -21.84 -7.60
C MET A 71 8.86 -21.14 -6.30
N GLY A 72 10.14 -20.76 -6.16
CA GLY A 72 10.65 -20.00 -5.02
C GLY A 72 9.98 -18.64 -4.90
N ASP A 73 9.85 -17.94 -6.02
CA ASP A 73 9.20 -16.64 -6.09
C ASP A 73 7.71 -16.74 -5.82
N SER A 74 7.04 -17.72 -6.42
CA SER A 74 5.61 -17.93 -6.25
C SER A 74 5.27 -18.29 -4.78
N ILE A 75 5.98 -19.26 -4.19
CA ILE A 75 5.78 -19.62 -2.77
C ILE A 75 6.08 -18.45 -1.84
N GLY A 76 7.18 -17.74 -2.09
CA GLY A 76 7.55 -16.59 -1.27
C GLY A 76 6.53 -15.47 -1.37
N GLU A 77 5.95 -15.25 -2.55
CA GLU A 77 4.87 -14.29 -2.78
C GLU A 77 3.61 -14.66 -2.00
N GLU A 78 3.11 -15.88 -2.16
CA GLU A 78 1.92 -16.33 -1.46
C GLU A 78 2.07 -16.37 0.06
N LEU A 79 3.27 -16.72 0.56
CA LEU A 79 3.57 -16.63 1.98
C LEU A 79 3.64 -15.18 2.48
N GLY A 80 4.11 -14.25 1.64
CA GLY A 80 4.05 -12.81 1.91
C GLY A 80 2.60 -12.32 2.08
N HIS A 81 1.71 -12.69 1.17
CA HIS A 81 0.28 -12.41 1.26
C HIS A 81 -0.34 -13.01 2.53
N TYR A 82 -0.07 -14.29 2.82
CA TYR A 82 -0.55 -14.95 4.04
C TYR A 82 -0.09 -14.22 5.30
N VAL A 83 1.20 -13.90 5.43
CA VAL A 83 1.74 -13.24 6.62
C VAL A 83 1.08 -11.89 6.82
N ARG A 84 0.90 -11.12 5.74
CA ARG A 84 0.18 -9.86 5.78
C ARG A 84 -1.25 -10.07 6.27
N ALA A 85 -1.98 -11.01 5.69
CA ALA A 85 -3.35 -11.34 6.08
C ALA A 85 -3.44 -11.75 7.56
N LYS A 86 -2.52 -12.60 8.03
CA LYS A 86 -2.47 -13.11 9.40
C LYS A 86 -2.24 -12.00 10.42
N LEU A 87 -1.24 -11.13 10.19
CA LEU A 87 -0.94 -10.01 11.08
C LEU A 87 -2.05 -8.96 11.11
N LYS A 88 -2.87 -8.92 10.06
CA LYS A 88 -4.03 -8.02 9.94
C LYS A 88 -5.35 -8.64 10.40
N GLY A 89 -5.37 -9.91 10.83
CA GLY A 89 -6.60 -10.61 11.22
C GLY A 89 -7.59 -10.81 10.06
N ARG A 90 -7.06 -11.02 8.85
CA ARG A 90 -7.82 -11.19 7.60
C ARG A 90 -7.93 -12.63 7.10
N VAL A 91 -7.17 -13.58 7.64
CA VAL A 91 -7.31 -15.00 7.28
C VAL A 91 -8.75 -15.45 7.52
N GLY A 92 -9.36 -16.13 6.54
CA GLY A 92 -10.77 -16.51 6.54
C GLY A 92 -11.73 -15.44 6.01
N LYS A 93 -11.22 -14.37 5.39
CA LYS A 93 -12.02 -13.30 4.76
C LYS A 93 -11.55 -13.07 3.33
N GLU A 94 -12.38 -12.46 2.49
CA GLU A 94 -11.92 -11.96 1.20
C GLU A 94 -10.99 -10.75 1.39
N VAL A 95 -10.01 -10.60 0.49
CA VAL A 95 -9.15 -9.41 0.49
C VAL A 95 -9.99 -8.21 0.05
N GLU A 96 -10.02 -7.17 0.88
CA GLU A 96 -10.65 -5.93 0.46
C GLU A 96 -9.85 -5.32 -0.69
N GLU A 97 -10.50 -5.07 -1.84
CA GLU A 97 -9.84 -4.53 -3.04
C GLU A 97 -9.03 -3.24 -2.79
N LYS A 98 -9.40 -2.44 -1.77
CA LYS A 98 -8.67 -1.22 -1.40
C LYS A 98 -7.28 -1.49 -0.83
N GLU A 99 -7.02 -2.70 -0.36
CA GLU A 99 -5.72 -3.14 0.16
C GLU A 99 -4.85 -3.83 -0.90
N ALA A 100 -5.39 -4.09 -2.11
CA ALA A 100 -4.73 -4.89 -3.14
C ALA A 100 -3.29 -4.42 -3.41
N HIS A 101 -3.07 -3.13 -3.69
CA HIS A 101 -1.72 -2.60 -3.95
C HIS A 101 -0.72 -2.87 -2.82
N SER A 102 -1.13 -2.70 -1.57
CA SER A 102 -0.23 -3.00 -0.45
C SER A 102 -0.03 -4.49 -0.27
N ASP A 103 -1.05 -5.29 -0.56
CA ASP A 103 -0.97 -6.75 -0.48
C ASP A 103 0.06 -7.28 -1.49
N GLU A 104 -0.02 -6.86 -2.76
CA GLU A 104 0.95 -7.16 -3.82
C GLU A 104 2.38 -6.71 -3.48
N PHE A 105 2.52 -5.56 -2.81
CA PHE A 105 3.82 -5.12 -2.32
C PHE A 105 4.40 -6.11 -1.31
N TYR A 106 3.58 -6.61 -0.38
CA TYR A 106 4.02 -7.58 0.62
C TYR A 106 4.22 -8.98 0.03
N GLY A 107 3.42 -9.38 -0.95
CA GLY A 107 3.67 -10.59 -1.74
C GLY A 107 5.06 -10.55 -2.35
N PHE A 108 5.36 -9.53 -3.17
CA PHE A 108 6.68 -9.39 -3.77
C PHE A 108 7.83 -9.36 -2.74
N LEU A 109 7.65 -8.66 -1.61
CA LEU A 109 8.65 -8.68 -0.53
C LEU A 109 8.85 -10.07 0.08
N GLY A 110 7.82 -10.91 0.12
CA GLY A 110 7.88 -12.28 0.60
C GLY A 110 8.82 -13.13 -0.24
N SER A 111 8.73 -13.02 -1.57
CA SER A 111 9.66 -13.67 -2.52
C SER A 111 11.11 -13.26 -2.24
N LYS A 112 11.39 -11.94 -2.16
CA LYS A 112 12.74 -11.44 -1.85
C LYS A 112 13.27 -11.93 -0.49
N ALA A 113 12.41 -11.91 0.53
CA ALA A 113 12.77 -12.34 1.87
C ALA A 113 13.11 -13.84 1.88
N LEU A 114 12.32 -14.66 1.17
CA LEU A 114 12.56 -16.08 1.05
C LEU A 114 13.85 -16.38 0.29
N TYR A 115 14.09 -15.75 -0.86
CA TYR A 115 15.34 -15.90 -1.62
C TYR A 115 16.58 -15.67 -0.74
N ARG A 116 16.58 -14.57 0.03
CA ARG A 116 17.70 -14.20 0.90
C ARG A 116 17.91 -15.18 2.06
N ALA A 117 16.85 -15.85 2.49
CA ALA A 117 16.89 -16.84 3.56
C ALA A 117 17.21 -18.27 3.08
N SER A 118 17.03 -18.54 1.78
CA SER A 118 17.29 -19.84 1.17
C SER A 118 18.79 -20.17 1.09
N GLU A 119 19.09 -21.45 1.21
CA GLU A 119 20.45 -21.98 1.00
C GLU A 119 20.84 -21.91 -0.48
N GLU A 120 22.14 -21.90 -0.81
CA GLU A 120 22.63 -21.80 -2.20
C GLU A 120 22.07 -22.92 -3.10
N LYS A 121 21.94 -24.13 -2.57
CA LYS A 121 21.30 -25.24 -3.28
C LYS A 121 19.83 -24.91 -3.62
N GLN A 122 19.07 -24.41 -2.65
CA GLN A 122 17.68 -24.02 -2.85
C GLN A 122 17.53 -22.85 -3.82
N LYS A 123 18.45 -21.87 -3.79
CA LYS A 123 18.49 -20.77 -4.76
C LYS A 123 18.65 -21.29 -6.19
N GLY A 124 19.60 -22.19 -6.42
CA GLY A 124 19.81 -22.78 -7.75
C GLY A 124 18.64 -23.64 -8.24
N GLU A 125 17.91 -24.28 -7.32
CA GLU A 125 16.80 -25.19 -7.66
C GLU A 125 15.45 -24.48 -7.84
N PHE A 126 15.13 -23.48 -7.01
CA PHE A 126 13.80 -22.87 -6.94
C PHE A 126 13.74 -21.40 -7.36
N PHE A 127 14.90 -20.77 -7.61
CA PHE A 127 15.02 -19.37 -8.03
C PHE A 127 15.98 -19.29 -9.22
N SER A 128 15.60 -19.87 -10.36
CA SER A 128 16.49 -20.02 -11.52
C SER A 128 17.07 -18.68 -12.02
N ASP A 129 16.31 -17.61 -11.82
CA ASP A 129 16.64 -16.27 -12.30
C ASP A 129 17.30 -15.39 -11.21
N GLY A 130 17.58 -15.97 -10.04
CA GLY A 130 18.18 -15.28 -8.91
C GLY A 130 17.18 -14.52 -8.02
N GLU A 131 17.63 -13.46 -7.34
CA GLU A 131 16.72 -12.63 -6.52
C GLU A 131 15.75 -11.91 -7.45
N ARG A 132 14.44 -12.05 -7.20
CA ARG A 132 13.40 -11.40 -8.00
C ARG A 132 13.61 -9.88 -8.10
N THR A 133 13.65 -9.40 -9.34
CA THR A 133 13.70 -7.97 -9.67
C THR A 133 12.46 -7.56 -10.45
N PHE A 134 12.16 -6.27 -10.51
CA PHE A 134 11.03 -5.78 -11.30
C PHE A 134 11.25 -6.08 -12.79
N GLU A 135 12.45 -5.84 -13.29
CA GLU A 135 12.81 -6.04 -14.69
C GLU A 135 12.75 -7.51 -15.09
N ALA A 136 13.20 -8.44 -14.24
CA ALA A 136 13.09 -9.88 -14.50
C ALA A 136 11.62 -10.30 -14.68
N ASN A 137 10.72 -9.82 -13.83
CA ASN A 137 9.28 -10.06 -13.93
C ASN A 137 8.64 -9.53 -15.23
N TYR A 138 9.26 -8.55 -15.90
CA TYR A 138 8.67 -7.84 -17.03
C TYR A 138 9.58 -7.83 -18.26
N GLU A 139 10.31 -8.91 -18.50
CA GLU A 139 11.13 -9.13 -19.70
C GLU A 139 12.15 -8.00 -19.95
N GLY A 140 12.77 -7.50 -18.88
CA GLY A 140 13.77 -6.43 -18.94
C GLY A 140 13.21 -5.01 -19.06
N LYS A 141 11.87 -4.84 -19.05
CA LYS A 141 11.24 -3.52 -19.19
C LYS A 141 11.25 -2.76 -17.87
N THR A 142 11.61 -1.48 -17.93
CA THR A 142 11.56 -0.59 -16.77
C THR A 142 10.12 -0.26 -16.36
N TYR A 143 9.91 0.17 -15.11
CA TYR A 143 8.58 0.60 -14.63
C TYR A 143 7.92 1.66 -15.54
N PRO A 144 8.61 2.73 -15.98
CA PRO A 144 8.04 3.69 -16.91
C PRO A 144 7.60 3.09 -18.25
N GLU A 145 8.36 2.12 -18.78
CA GLU A 145 8.06 1.44 -20.05
C GLU A 145 6.85 0.53 -19.91
N MET A 146 6.83 -0.34 -18.89
CA MET A 146 5.69 -1.22 -18.60
C MET A 146 4.41 -0.43 -18.38
N ARG A 147 4.48 0.60 -17.53
CA ARG A 147 3.35 1.49 -17.26
C ARG A 147 2.89 2.19 -18.54
N LYS A 148 3.80 2.67 -19.38
CA LYS A 148 3.46 3.29 -20.67
C LYS A 148 2.84 2.27 -21.63
N GLU A 149 3.34 1.04 -21.68
CA GLU A 149 2.84 -0.02 -22.54
C GLU A 149 1.44 -0.46 -22.13
N ILE A 150 1.19 -0.74 -20.85
CA ILE A 150 -0.14 -1.11 -20.36
C ILE A 150 -1.16 0.00 -20.65
N LEU A 151 -0.78 1.25 -20.36
CA LEU A 151 -1.63 2.42 -20.66
C LEU A 151 -1.76 2.69 -22.18
N LYS A 152 -0.83 2.19 -23.02
CA LYS A 152 -0.87 2.30 -24.49
C LYS A 152 -1.64 1.14 -25.14
N ARG A 153 -1.58 -0.08 -24.61
CA ARG A 153 -2.38 -1.23 -25.08
C ARG A 153 -3.86 -1.01 -24.77
N ALA A 154 -4.17 -0.31 -23.68
CA ALA A 154 -5.49 0.22 -23.38
C ALA A 154 -5.93 1.40 -24.30
N LYS A 155 -5.28 1.65 -25.44
CA LYS A 155 -5.51 2.84 -26.29
C LYS A 155 -6.94 2.92 -26.83
N GLU A 156 -7.67 3.88 -26.25
CA GLU A 156 -8.40 4.99 -26.89
C GLU A 156 -9.56 4.71 -27.85
N LYS A 157 -9.85 3.48 -28.30
CA LYS A 157 -11.13 3.18 -28.97
C LYS A 157 -12.24 2.78 -27.99
N GLY A 158 -11.91 2.13 -26.87
CA GLY A 158 -12.90 1.63 -25.89
C GLY A 158 -13.00 2.42 -24.58
N PHE A 159 -11.94 3.09 -24.13
CA PHE A 159 -11.92 3.77 -22.82
C PHE A 159 -11.18 5.12 -22.83
N PRO A 160 -11.78 6.17 -23.41
CA PRO A 160 -11.15 7.48 -23.56
C PRO A 160 -10.74 8.10 -22.22
N LYS A 161 -9.59 8.79 -22.20
CA LYS A 161 -9.05 9.50 -21.02
C LYS A 161 -8.59 8.61 -19.86
N LEU A 162 -8.61 7.28 -19.98
CA LEU A 162 -8.08 6.34 -18.96
C LEU A 162 -6.70 6.78 -18.45
N ARG A 163 -5.76 6.97 -19.37
CA ARG A 163 -4.40 7.38 -19.05
C ARG A 163 -4.35 8.67 -18.23
N LYS A 164 -5.15 9.68 -18.60
CA LYS A 164 -5.18 10.96 -17.88
C LYS A 164 -5.79 10.80 -16.48
N ARG A 165 -6.91 10.09 -16.37
CA ARG A 165 -7.61 9.82 -15.10
C ARG A 165 -6.74 9.00 -14.15
N TYR A 166 -6.18 7.89 -14.62
CA TYR A 166 -5.31 7.02 -13.83
C TYR A 166 -4.05 7.76 -13.37
N ASN A 167 -3.38 8.51 -14.26
CA ASN A 167 -2.23 9.34 -13.88
C ASN A 167 -2.59 10.38 -12.81
N GLY A 168 -3.77 11.00 -12.92
CA GLY A 168 -4.25 11.98 -11.95
C GLY A 168 -4.51 11.33 -10.59
N ALA A 169 -5.25 10.22 -10.59
CA ALA A 169 -5.57 9.46 -9.39
C ALA A 169 -4.33 8.89 -8.72
N GLU A 170 -3.40 8.30 -9.48
CA GLU A 170 -2.14 7.76 -8.96
C GLU A 170 -1.28 8.86 -8.31
N LYS A 171 -1.12 10.01 -8.98
CA LYS A 171 -0.40 11.17 -8.44
C LYS A 171 -1.06 11.72 -7.17
N ALA A 172 -2.38 11.73 -7.12
CA ALA A 172 -3.16 12.15 -5.95
C ALA A 172 -3.18 11.08 -4.84
N GLY A 173 -2.84 9.83 -5.15
CA GLY A 173 -3.07 8.70 -4.25
C GLY A 173 -4.55 8.38 -4.04
N ASP A 174 -5.40 8.68 -5.03
CA ASP A 174 -6.85 8.48 -5.00
C ASP A 174 -7.24 7.05 -5.42
N GLU A 175 -7.31 6.15 -4.44
CA GLU A 175 -7.64 4.74 -4.64
C GLU A 175 -9.09 4.50 -5.03
N ALA A 176 -10.00 5.37 -4.57
CA ALA A 176 -11.41 5.26 -4.95
C ALA A 176 -11.57 5.52 -6.45
N GLU A 177 -10.88 6.54 -6.98
CA GLU A 177 -10.86 6.81 -8.41
C GLU A 177 -10.08 5.73 -9.18
N MET A 178 -8.93 5.24 -8.70
CA MET A 178 -8.23 4.11 -9.34
C MET A 178 -9.10 2.84 -9.40
N LYS A 179 -9.86 2.55 -8.33
CA LYS A 179 -10.82 1.44 -8.27
C LYS A 179 -11.97 1.63 -9.25
N LYS A 180 -12.56 2.83 -9.28
CA LYS A 180 -13.63 3.16 -10.24
C LYS A 180 -13.15 2.97 -11.67
N ILE A 181 -11.92 3.42 -11.97
CA ILE A 181 -11.26 3.21 -13.26
C ILE A 181 -11.12 1.73 -13.59
N TYR A 182 -10.71 0.89 -12.61
CA TYR A 182 -10.60 -0.55 -12.79
C TYR A 182 -11.95 -1.20 -13.12
N GLN A 183 -13.00 -0.94 -12.33
CA GLN A 183 -14.33 -1.51 -12.56
C GLN A 183 -14.93 -1.08 -13.91
N GLU A 184 -14.71 0.17 -14.30
CA GLU A 184 -15.12 0.66 -15.62
C GLU A 184 -14.32 0.00 -16.75
N ALA A 185 -13.02 -0.24 -16.56
CA ALA A 185 -12.18 -0.93 -17.53
C ALA A 185 -12.53 -2.42 -17.65
N GLU A 186 -12.85 -3.08 -16.55
CA GLU A 186 -13.30 -4.48 -16.51
C GLU A 186 -14.60 -4.67 -17.31
N LYS A 187 -15.61 -3.83 -17.06
CA LYS A 187 -16.85 -3.83 -17.84
C LYS A 187 -16.63 -3.60 -19.34
N ALA A 188 -15.58 -2.88 -19.69
CA ALA A 188 -15.21 -2.60 -21.06
C ALA A 188 -14.30 -3.69 -21.69
N GLY A 189 -14.03 -4.81 -21.00
CA GLY A 189 -13.19 -5.90 -21.49
C GLY A 189 -11.68 -5.65 -21.34
N TYR A 190 -11.28 -4.66 -20.55
CA TYR A 190 -9.88 -4.28 -20.28
C TYR A 190 -9.46 -4.55 -18.82
N GLY A 191 -10.25 -5.33 -18.09
CA GLY A 191 -10.04 -5.60 -16.65
C GLY A 191 -8.65 -6.15 -16.37
N GLU A 192 -8.19 -7.11 -17.17
CA GLU A 192 -6.87 -7.72 -17.02
C GLU A 192 -5.71 -6.73 -17.23
N HIS A 193 -5.85 -5.79 -18.18
CA HIS A 193 -4.83 -4.78 -18.42
C HIS A 193 -4.73 -3.79 -17.26
N VAL A 194 -5.84 -3.43 -16.63
CA VAL A 194 -5.83 -2.55 -15.45
C VAL A 194 -5.48 -3.34 -14.19
N LYS A 195 -5.81 -4.64 -14.11
CA LYS A 195 -5.35 -5.56 -13.07
C LYS A 195 -3.83 -5.63 -13.04
N ASN A 196 -3.19 -5.66 -14.20
CA ASN A 196 -1.72 -5.61 -14.27
C ASN A 196 -1.14 -4.30 -13.69
N LEU A 197 -1.88 -3.19 -13.70
CA LEU A 197 -1.44 -1.97 -13.02
C LEU A 197 -1.43 -2.13 -11.48
N ILE A 198 -2.25 -3.03 -10.95
CA ILE A 198 -2.30 -3.37 -9.51
C ILE A 198 -1.02 -4.06 -9.08
N HIS A 199 -0.38 -4.86 -9.95
CA HIS A 199 0.90 -5.51 -9.65
C HIS A 199 2.11 -4.60 -9.95
N VAL A 200 2.09 -3.89 -11.08
CA VAL A 200 3.26 -3.18 -11.61
C VAL A 200 3.81 -2.12 -10.64
N ARG A 201 2.95 -1.28 -10.05
CA ARG A 201 3.43 -0.24 -9.14
C ARG A 201 3.95 -0.81 -7.80
N PRO A 202 3.20 -1.66 -7.09
CA PRO A 202 3.70 -2.33 -5.88
C PRO A 202 4.99 -3.09 -6.09
N TYR A 203 5.11 -3.87 -7.16
CA TYR A 203 6.30 -4.65 -7.45
C TYR A 203 7.52 -3.77 -7.65
N HIS A 204 7.39 -2.67 -8.41
CA HIS A 204 8.49 -1.72 -8.58
C HIS A 204 8.97 -1.13 -7.24
N PHE A 205 8.05 -0.76 -6.35
CA PHE A 205 8.46 -0.24 -5.04
C PHE A 205 9.00 -1.35 -4.11
N ALA A 206 8.50 -2.58 -4.23
CA ALA A 206 8.98 -3.72 -3.47
C ALA A 206 10.38 -4.17 -3.92
N SER A 207 10.63 -4.23 -5.23
CA SER A 207 11.95 -4.56 -5.81
C SER A 207 13.01 -3.61 -5.29
N ASP A 208 12.70 -2.32 -5.24
CA ASP A 208 13.62 -1.28 -4.78
C ASP A 208 13.68 -1.14 -3.25
N THR A 209 12.94 -1.97 -2.50
CA THR A 209 12.99 -1.98 -1.03
C THR A 209 14.16 -2.83 -0.57
N ASP A 210 15.05 -2.18 0.18
CA ASP A 210 16.24 -2.79 0.77
C ASP A 210 15.88 -3.45 2.11
N LEU A 211 15.67 -4.77 2.08
CA LEU A 211 15.32 -5.53 3.29
C LEU A 211 16.42 -5.48 4.37
N GLY A 212 17.69 -5.21 4.00
CA GLY A 212 18.78 -5.07 4.98
C GLY A 212 18.66 -3.81 5.85
N LYS A 213 17.87 -2.82 5.40
CA LYS A 213 17.54 -1.61 6.18
C LYS A 213 16.26 -1.76 7.00
N VAL A 214 15.56 -2.90 6.90
CA VAL A 214 14.34 -3.16 7.67
C VAL A 214 14.72 -3.92 8.93
N GLU A 215 14.72 -3.24 10.07
CA GLU A 215 15.08 -3.84 11.37
C GLU A 215 14.06 -4.86 11.88
N ASP A 216 12.79 -4.71 11.52
CA ASP A 216 11.70 -5.56 11.99
C ASP A 216 10.69 -5.81 10.85
N LEU A 217 10.83 -6.96 10.18
CA LEU A 217 9.94 -7.36 9.09
C LEU A 217 8.51 -7.55 9.56
N LYS A 218 8.30 -8.12 10.76
CA LYS A 218 6.96 -8.29 11.34
C LYS A 218 6.25 -6.95 11.47
N ARG A 219 6.96 -5.93 11.95
CA ARG A 219 6.42 -4.57 12.06
C ARG A 219 6.14 -3.96 10.70
N LEU A 220 7.02 -4.13 9.72
CA LEU A 220 6.80 -3.68 8.35
C LEU A 220 5.51 -4.28 7.77
N TYR A 221 5.31 -5.59 7.91
CA TYR A 221 4.11 -6.31 7.47
C TYR A 221 2.87 -6.01 8.29
N SER A 222 2.99 -5.32 9.43
CA SER A 222 1.86 -4.87 10.25
C SER A 222 1.42 -3.43 9.93
N LEU A 223 2.16 -2.69 9.11
CA LEU A 223 1.84 -1.29 8.79
C LEU A 223 0.48 -1.17 8.10
N SER A 224 -0.33 -0.17 8.45
CA SER A 224 -1.51 0.17 7.64
C SER A 224 -1.09 0.50 6.19
N ASP A 225 -1.96 0.27 5.22
CA ASP A 225 -1.64 0.52 3.80
C ASP A 225 -1.30 2.00 3.56
N LYS A 226 -2.02 2.91 4.21
CA LYS A 226 -1.68 4.35 4.21
C LYS A 226 -0.24 4.63 4.65
N SER A 227 0.26 3.86 5.61
CA SER A 227 1.62 3.98 6.12
C SER A 227 2.63 3.38 5.14
N VAL A 228 2.37 2.19 4.58
CA VAL A 228 3.28 1.56 3.61
C VAL A 228 3.44 2.45 2.38
N ARG A 229 2.32 2.96 1.82
CA ARG A 229 2.34 3.85 0.66
C ARG A 229 3.14 5.12 0.93
N ARG A 230 2.92 5.74 2.09
CA ARG A 230 3.63 6.96 2.47
C ARG A 230 5.12 6.77 2.74
N ARG A 231 5.59 5.55 2.95
CA ARG A 231 6.98 5.26 3.29
C ARG A 231 7.74 4.63 2.14
N PHE A 232 7.14 3.69 1.44
CA PHE A 232 7.79 2.83 0.47
C PHE A 232 7.39 3.14 -0.97
N PHE A 233 6.20 3.70 -1.22
CA PHE A 233 5.73 4.01 -2.58
C PHE A 233 6.22 5.39 -3.04
N ARG A 234 7.54 5.56 -2.98
CA ARG A 234 8.27 6.79 -3.31
C ARG A 234 9.72 6.47 -3.63
N GLU A 235 10.36 7.38 -4.36
CA GLU A 235 11.78 7.29 -4.70
C GLU A 235 12.66 7.21 -3.43
N SER A 236 12.50 8.14 -2.49
CA SER A 236 13.23 8.13 -1.21
C SER A 236 12.45 7.39 -0.11
N LYS A 237 12.70 6.09 0.04
CA LYS A 237 12.03 5.22 1.02
C LYS A 237 12.34 5.59 2.46
N LEU A 238 11.36 5.42 3.34
CA LEU A 238 11.45 5.74 4.77
C LEU A 238 11.42 4.47 5.63
N TYR A 239 12.60 3.87 5.83
CA TYR A 239 12.78 2.60 6.55
C TYR A 239 12.51 2.71 8.05
N ASP A 240 12.84 3.85 8.67
CA ASP A 240 12.64 4.04 10.10
C ASP A 240 11.14 4.12 10.45
N VAL A 241 10.63 3.03 11.01
CA VAL A 241 9.22 2.87 11.33
C VAL A 241 8.76 3.89 12.39
N ASP A 242 9.65 4.35 13.28
CA ASP A 242 9.32 5.28 14.36
C ASP A 242 9.46 6.76 13.97
N LYS A 243 10.51 7.14 13.23
CA LYS A 243 10.73 8.53 12.84
C LYS A 243 9.66 9.05 11.88
N GLY A 244 9.09 8.19 11.04
CA GLY A 244 7.98 8.54 10.15
C GLY A 244 6.73 9.02 10.90
N ILE A 245 6.41 8.41 12.05
CA ILE A 245 5.28 8.78 12.90
C ILE A 245 5.57 10.10 13.61
N LYS A 246 6.76 10.25 14.21
CA LYS A 246 7.15 11.46 14.95
C LYS A 246 7.14 12.71 14.06
N LYS A 247 7.59 12.62 12.80
CA LYS A 247 7.64 13.76 11.87
C LYS A 247 6.22 14.24 11.50
N GLU A 248 5.25 13.33 11.42
CA GLU A 248 3.86 13.66 11.12
C GLU A 248 3.11 14.20 12.34
N THR A 249 3.32 13.62 13.52
CA THR A 249 2.79 14.18 14.77
C THR A 249 3.31 15.59 15.00
N ARG A 250 4.59 15.85 14.71
CA ARG A 250 5.16 17.22 14.75
C ARG A 250 4.51 18.15 13.71
N LYS A 251 4.31 17.71 12.47
CA LYS A 251 3.69 18.55 11.42
C LYS A 251 2.22 18.88 11.73
N LYS A 252 1.47 17.92 12.29
CA LYS A 252 0.07 18.09 12.71
C LYS A 252 -0.05 19.00 13.95
N LYS A 253 0.79 18.81 14.96
CA LYS A 253 0.90 19.72 16.13
C LYS A 253 1.32 21.13 15.71
N GLY A 254 2.21 21.26 14.72
CA GLY A 254 2.63 22.56 14.19
C GLY A 254 1.51 23.34 13.51
N LEU A 255 0.60 22.68 12.79
CA LEU A 255 -0.56 23.33 12.17
C LEU A 255 -1.60 23.75 13.21
N GLU A 256 -1.88 22.89 14.20
CA GLU A 256 -2.80 23.17 15.30
C GLU A 256 -2.28 24.32 16.18
N GLY A 257 -0.98 24.35 16.47
CA GLY A 257 -0.35 25.48 17.18
C GLY A 257 -0.41 26.79 16.41
N LYS A 258 -0.19 26.78 15.08
CA LYS A 258 -0.32 27.98 14.24
C LYS A 258 -1.75 28.51 14.22
N LEU A 259 -2.75 27.63 14.16
CA LEU A 259 -4.17 28.02 14.23
C LEU A 259 -4.56 28.58 15.59
N ALA A 260 -4.05 28.00 16.68
CA ALA A 260 -4.27 28.52 18.03
C ALA A 260 -3.67 29.92 18.19
N ILE A 261 -2.43 30.14 17.72
CA ILE A 261 -1.79 31.47 17.75
C ILE A 261 -2.62 32.49 16.96
N LEU A 262 -3.09 32.14 15.76
CA LEU A 262 -3.94 33.04 14.96
C LEU A 262 -5.24 33.40 15.68
N PHE A 263 -5.87 32.44 16.35
CA PHE A 263 -7.09 32.65 17.13
C PHE A 263 -6.85 33.57 18.35
N PHE A 264 -5.79 33.33 19.13
CA PHE A 264 -5.48 34.17 20.28
C PHE A 264 -5.04 35.58 19.87
N SER A 265 -4.29 35.71 18.77
CA SER A 265 -3.91 37.01 18.22
C SER A 265 -5.13 37.81 17.76
N SER A 266 -6.12 37.18 17.12
CA SER A 266 -7.34 37.88 16.70
C SER A 266 -8.22 38.31 17.88
N LEU A 267 -8.31 37.49 18.93
CA LEU A 267 -8.95 37.84 20.21
C LEU A 267 -8.25 39.02 20.89
N PHE A 268 -6.93 39.00 20.97
CA PHE A 268 -6.13 40.06 21.59
C PHE A 268 -6.24 41.39 20.83
N LEU A 269 -6.17 41.37 19.50
CA LEU A 269 -6.44 42.53 18.65
C LEU A 269 -7.84 43.09 18.89
N SER A 270 -8.86 42.22 18.93
CA SER A 270 -10.24 42.63 19.21
C SER A 270 -10.38 43.30 20.60
N PHE A 271 -9.68 42.77 21.61
CA PHE A 271 -9.63 43.36 22.95
C PHE A 271 -8.96 44.75 22.94
N LEU A 272 -7.81 44.91 22.28
CA LEU A 272 -7.12 46.21 22.17
C LEU A 272 -7.99 47.26 21.47
N PHE A 273 -8.66 46.90 20.37
CA PHE A 273 -9.59 47.79 19.68
C PHE A 273 -10.79 48.16 20.57
N SER A 274 -11.30 47.24 21.39
CA SER A 274 -12.38 47.54 22.34
C SER A 274 -11.93 48.50 23.45
N ARG A 275 -10.70 48.34 23.96
CA ARG A 275 -10.15 49.18 25.04
C ARG A 275 -9.88 50.61 24.59
N ASN A 276 -9.33 50.81 23.39
CA ASN A 276 -9.08 52.14 22.84
C ASN A 276 -10.38 52.94 22.57
N LYS A 277 -11.54 52.27 22.40
CA LYS A 277 -12.84 52.94 22.36
C LYS A 277 -13.40 53.30 23.74
N ILE A 278 -12.97 52.61 24.81
CA ILE A 278 -13.42 52.89 26.19
C ILE A 278 -12.68 54.10 26.77
N THR A 279 -11.44 54.35 26.35
CA THR A 279 -10.61 55.46 26.86
C THR A 279 -10.64 56.74 26.03
N GLY A 280 -11.38 56.78 24.91
CA GLY A 280 -11.50 57.95 24.04
C GLY A 280 -12.95 58.28 23.70
N ASN A 281 -13.49 59.29 24.38
CA ASN A 281 -14.79 59.96 24.14
C ASN A 281 -16.03 59.05 24.07
N VAL A 282 -16.58 58.73 25.25
CA VAL A 282 -18.03 58.55 25.41
C VAL A 282 -18.70 59.93 25.55
N ILE A 283 -18.72 60.69 24.46
CA ILE A 283 -19.78 61.67 24.17
C ILE A 283 -20.05 61.56 22.67
N GLY A 284 -21.04 60.76 22.30
CA GLY A 284 -21.41 60.53 20.90
C GLY A 284 -22.06 59.17 20.69
N ASN A 285 -23.36 59.11 20.96
CA ASN A 285 -24.22 57.96 20.72
C ASN A 285 -24.07 57.43 19.27
N ASN A 286 -24.01 56.11 19.08
CA ASN A 286 -24.08 55.35 17.81
C ASN A 286 -22.80 54.96 17.03
N GLY A 287 -21.62 54.82 17.67
CA GLY A 287 -20.37 54.46 16.97
C GLY A 287 -19.92 52.99 16.96
N PHE A 288 -20.65 52.05 17.57
CA PHE A 288 -20.16 50.66 17.68
C PHE A 288 -20.39 49.83 16.41
N PHE A 289 -21.46 50.10 15.64
CA PHE A 289 -21.83 49.36 14.43
C PHE A 289 -21.34 49.99 13.12
N SER A 290 -20.77 51.20 13.13
CA SER A 290 -20.38 51.92 11.92
C SER A 290 -18.96 51.61 11.42
N ASN A 291 -18.17 50.81 12.16
CA ASN A 291 -16.79 50.51 11.78
C ASN A 291 -16.64 49.04 11.32
N PRO A 292 -16.82 48.74 10.02
CA PRO A 292 -16.95 47.39 9.48
C PRO A 292 -15.73 46.50 9.77
N ILE A 293 -14.56 47.12 9.98
CA ILE A 293 -13.30 46.43 10.28
C ILE A 293 -13.41 45.62 11.59
N SER A 294 -14.06 46.17 12.62
CA SER A 294 -14.19 45.49 13.92
C SER A 294 -15.11 44.26 13.87
N LEU A 295 -16.13 44.28 13.03
CA LEU A 295 -17.05 43.16 12.80
C LEU A 295 -16.37 42.03 11.99
N ILE A 296 -15.44 42.37 11.09
CA ILE A 296 -14.66 41.38 10.33
C ILE A 296 -13.77 40.56 11.28
N PHE A 297 -13.08 41.20 12.22
CA PHE A 297 -12.23 40.48 13.18
C PHE A 297 -13.04 39.62 14.15
N LEU A 298 -14.20 40.10 14.62
CA LEU A 298 -15.10 39.31 15.45
C LEU A 298 -15.66 38.10 14.67
N GLY A 299 -16.07 38.31 13.41
CA GLY A 299 -16.52 37.24 12.52
C GLY A 299 -15.43 36.18 12.28
N LEU A 300 -14.19 36.60 12.03
CA LEU A 300 -13.04 35.70 11.91
C LEU A 300 -12.78 34.90 13.20
N ALA A 301 -12.86 35.56 14.36
CA ALA A 301 -12.69 34.89 15.65
C ALA A 301 -13.79 33.85 15.90
N LEU A 302 -15.05 34.17 15.61
CA LEU A 302 -16.18 33.25 15.73
C LEU A 302 -16.07 32.06 14.76
N CYS A 303 -15.69 32.30 13.50
CA CYS A 303 -15.47 31.23 12.51
C CYS A 303 -14.32 30.31 12.92
N LEU A 304 -13.20 30.86 13.40
CA LEU A 304 -12.06 30.07 13.88
C LEU A 304 -12.40 29.28 15.15
N GLY A 305 -13.10 29.90 16.10
CA GLY A 305 -13.57 29.25 17.33
C GLY A 305 -14.58 28.12 17.05
N GLY A 306 -15.53 28.36 16.15
CA GLY A 306 -16.50 27.35 15.70
C GLY A 306 -15.82 26.17 15.02
N PHE A 307 -14.86 26.43 14.12
CA PHE A 307 -14.08 25.38 13.47
C PHE A 307 -13.26 24.54 14.46
N LEU A 308 -12.60 25.18 15.44
CA LEU A 308 -11.84 24.48 16.48
C LEU A 308 -12.76 23.60 17.35
N THR A 309 -13.91 24.12 17.75
CA THR A 309 -14.90 23.41 18.58
C THR A 309 -15.51 22.22 17.83
N TYR A 310 -15.94 22.42 16.59
CA TYR A 310 -16.42 21.34 15.71
C TYR A 310 -15.38 20.22 15.58
N ARG A 311 -14.11 20.57 15.40
CA ARG A 311 -13.02 19.60 15.23
C ARG A 311 -12.65 18.86 16.53
N LEU A 312 -12.88 19.46 17.69
CA LEU A 312 -12.73 18.81 18.99
C LEU A 312 -13.86 17.80 19.25
N ILE A 313 -15.09 18.15 18.86
CA ILE A 313 -16.28 17.29 19.03
C ILE A 313 -16.25 16.09 18.06
N THR A 314 -15.90 16.32 16.79
CA THR A 314 -15.93 15.28 15.73
C THR A 314 -14.73 14.34 15.70
N LYS A 315 -13.73 14.53 16.57
CA LYS A 315 -12.54 13.67 16.67
C LYS A 315 -12.55 12.72 17.88
N LYS A 316 -13.68 12.58 18.59
CA LYS A 316 -13.85 11.47 19.54
C LYS A 316 -14.00 10.15 18.81
#